data_AF-A0ABD6IWL5-F1
#
_entry.id   AF-A0ABD6IWL5-F1
#
_cell.length_a   1.000
_cell.length_b   1.000
_cell.length_c   1.000
_cell.angle_alpha   90.00
_cell.angle_beta   90.00
_cell.angle_gamma   90.00
#
_symmetry.space_group_name_H-M   'P 1'
#
loop_
_entity.id
_entity.type
_entity.pdbx_description
1 polymer ?
#
loop_
_entity_poly.entity_id
_entity_poly.type
_entity_poly.pdbx_seq_one_letter_code
_entity_poly.pdbx_strand_id
1 'polypeptide(L)' 'MAGAAALVLLAAPLAAARPPDASRACGTHETVRRSVHRLVTEDRIAGAAVLVDAPAAEPGCARWSVTDGVADLRTGRRA' A
#
# COMPACT_ATOMS: atom_id res chain seq x y z
N MET A 1 28.38 13.56 58.47
CA MET A 1 28.63 13.10 57.09
C MET A 1 27.28 12.83 56.43
N ALA A 2 26.77 13.79 55.65
CA ALA A 2 25.50 13.64 54.95
C ALA A 2 25.80 13.52 53.45
N GLY A 3 25.65 12.31 52.92
CA GLY A 3 25.87 12.02 51.50
C GLY A 3 24.65 12.40 50.68
N ALA A 4 24.83 13.27 49.70
CA ALA A 4 23.81 13.54 48.69
C ALA A 4 23.94 12.51 47.56
N ALA A 5 22.98 11.58 47.46
CA ALA A 5 22.88 10.66 46.33
C ALA A 5 22.22 11.39 45.15
N ALA A 6 23.01 11.73 44.14
CA ALA A 6 22.51 12.28 42.88
C ALA A 6 21.97 11.14 42.00
N LEU A 7 20.65 11.05 41.86
CA LEU A 7 20.00 10.12 40.94
C LEU A 7 20.08 10.69 39.51
N VAL A 8 20.99 10.13 38.72
CA VAL A 8 21.08 10.42 37.28
C VAL A 8 19.98 9.65 36.57
N LEU A 9 18.89 10.33 36.20
CA LEU A 9 17.85 9.81 35.33
C LEU A 9 18.41 9.71 33.90
N LEU A 10 18.85 8.52 33.52
CA LEU A 10 19.21 8.19 32.14
C LEU A 10 17.93 8.19 31.28
N ALA A 11 17.70 9.27 30.55
CA ALA A 11 16.70 9.31 29.50
C ALA A 11 17.17 8.42 28.33
N ALA A 12 16.76 7.15 28.33
CA ALA A 12 16.94 6.29 27.17
C ALA A 12 16.03 6.81 26.03
N PRO A 13 16.52 6.90 24.78
CA PRO A 13 15.65 7.20 23.66
C PRO A 13 14.65 6.06 23.54
N LEU A 14 13.37 6.38 23.72
CA LEU A 14 12.27 5.53 23.27
C LEU A 14 12.44 5.36 21.75
N ALA A 15 13.06 4.26 21.36
CA ALA A 15 13.06 3.82 19.98
C ALA A 15 11.60 3.61 19.60
N ALA A 16 11.02 4.57 18.89
CA ALA A 16 9.69 4.42 18.31
C ALA A 16 9.74 3.17 17.43
N ALA A 17 9.03 2.13 17.85
CA ALA A 17 8.80 0.97 17.00
C ALA A 17 8.14 1.50 15.72
N ARG A 18 8.85 1.44 14.60
CA ARG A 18 8.25 1.75 13.30
C ARG A 18 7.10 0.74 13.14
N PRO A 19 5.87 1.19 12.82
CA PRO A 19 4.82 0.25 12.48
C PRO A 19 5.35 -0.65 11.36
N PRO A 20 5.03 -1.96 11.37
CA PRO A 20 5.39 -2.81 10.26
C PRO A 20 4.91 -2.12 9.00
N ASP A 21 5.78 -2.05 7.99
CA ASP A 21 5.43 -1.47 6.71
C ASP A 21 4.10 -2.14 6.28
N ALA A 22 3.02 -1.36 6.19
CA ALA A 22 1.74 -1.86 5.70
C ALA A 22 1.87 -2.42 4.26
N SER A 23 3.04 -2.20 3.66
CA SER A 23 3.62 -2.82 2.48
C SER A 23 4.01 -4.31 2.62
N ARG A 24 3.48 -5.08 3.58
CA ARG A 24 3.10 -6.48 3.24
C ARG A 24 1.86 -6.48 2.31
N ALA A 25 1.88 -5.58 1.33
CA ALA A 25 0.99 -5.55 0.19
C ALA A 25 1.31 -6.80 -0.65
N CYS A 26 0.36 -7.26 -1.44
CA CYS A 26 0.44 -8.49 -2.21
C CYS A 26 1.47 -8.46 -3.35
N GLY A 27 2.74 -8.26 -3.02
CA GLY A 27 3.82 -7.99 -3.96
C GLY A 27 3.52 -6.78 -4.84
N THR A 28 3.42 -7.02 -6.15
CA THR A 28 3.35 -6.03 -7.22
C THR A 28 2.07 -5.19 -7.26
N HIS A 29 1.17 -5.31 -6.29
CA HIS A 29 -0.13 -4.64 -6.28
C HIS A 29 -0.04 -3.12 -6.52
N GLU A 30 0.78 -2.37 -5.76
CA GLU A 30 0.92 -0.92 -5.97
C GLU A 30 1.56 -0.55 -7.32
N THR A 31 2.46 -1.39 -7.81
CA THR A 31 3.05 -1.22 -9.15
C THR A 31 1.98 -1.39 -10.23
N VAL A 32 1.16 -2.43 -10.14
CA VAL A 32 0.03 -2.67 -11.06
C VAL A 32 -0.98 -1.53 -10.97
N ARG A 33 -1.30 -1.06 -9.76
CA ARG A 33 -2.18 0.10 -9.55
C ARG A 33 -1.66 1.34 -10.25
N ARG A 34 -0.38 1.66 -10.12
CA ARG A 34 0.26 2.81 -10.80
C ARG A 34 0.24 2.65 -12.31
N SER A 35 0.49 1.44 -12.82
CA SER A 35 0.45 1.16 -14.26
C SER A 35 -0.95 1.33 -14.83
N VAL A 36 -1.97 0.78 -14.18
CA VAL A 36 -3.38 0.93 -14.61
C VAL A 36 -3.78 2.40 -14.61
N HIS A 37 -3.36 3.16 -13.60
CA HIS A 37 -3.62 4.59 -13.56
C HIS A 37 -2.99 5.33 -14.75
N ARG A 38 -1.73 5.03 -15.06
CA ARG A 38 -1.02 5.63 -16.21
C ARG A 38 -1.72 5.35 -17.54
N LEU A 39 -2.20 4.13 -17.74
CA LEU A 39 -2.96 3.77 -18.95
C LEU A 39 -4.18 4.68 -19.15
N VAL A 40 -4.87 5.03 -18.05
CA VAL A 40 -6.08 5.86 -18.11
C VAL A 40 -5.74 7.35 -18.23
N THR A 41 -4.77 7.84 -17.44
CA THR A 41 -4.49 9.27 -17.35
C THR A 41 -3.55 9.78 -18.43
N GLU A 42 -2.47 9.04 -18.71
CA GLU A 42 -1.42 9.43 -19.66
C GLU A 42 -1.66 8.83 -21.04
N ASP A 43 -1.92 7.52 -21.12
CA ASP A 43 -2.11 6.83 -22.41
C ASP A 43 -3.54 6.98 -22.97
N ARG A 44 -4.43 7.65 -22.20
CA ARG A 44 -5.80 8.02 -22.60
C ARG A 44 -6.69 6.83 -22.97
N ILE A 45 -6.41 5.65 -22.41
CA ILE A 45 -7.31 4.50 -22.49
C ILE A 45 -8.55 4.79 -21.63
N ALA A 46 -9.75 4.53 -22.17
CA ALA A 46 -11.01 4.90 -21.51
C ALA A 46 -11.17 4.29 -20.12
N GLY A 47 -10.75 3.03 -19.94
CA GLY A 47 -10.74 2.32 -18.67
C GLY A 47 -9.96 1.01 -18.78
N ALA A 48 -9.48 0.53 -17.64
CA ALA A 48 -8.68 -0.68 -17.55
C ALA A 48 -8.98 -1.42 -16.24
N ALA A 49 -9.03 -2.75 -16.30
CA ALA A 49 -9.25 -3.63 -15.16
C ALA A 49 -8.27 -4.80 -15.20
N VAL A 50 -7.73 -5.18 -14.05
CA VAL A 50 -6.82 -6.31 -13.88
C VAL A 50 -7.32 -7.16 -12.72
N LEU A 51 -7.45 -8.46 -12.95
CA LEU A 51 -7.65 -9.46 -11.91
C LEU A 51 -6.38 -10.31 -11.83
N VAL A 52 -5.79 -10.37 -10.64
CA VAL A 52 -4.73 -11.33 -10.33
C VAL A 52 -5.37 -12.46 -9.55
N ASP A 53 -5.18 -13.68 -10.06
CA ASP A 53 -5.56 -14.92 -9.41
C ASP A 53 -4.34 -15.86 -9.49
N ALA A 54 -3.51 -15.82 -8.46
CA ALA A 54 -2.25 -16.52 -8.39
C ALA A 54 -2.18 -17.34 -7.09
N PRO A 55 -1.49 -18.49 -7.08
CA PRO A 55 -1.16 -19.15 -5.83
C PRO A 55 -0.23 -18.23 -5.02
N ALA A 56 -0.75 -17.55 -4.01
CA ALA A 56 0.07 -16.69 -3.17
C ALA A 56 0.79 -17.48 -2.09
N ALA A 57 2.03 -17.07 -1.83
CA ALA A 57 2.78 -17.49 -0.64
C ALA A 57 2.11 -17.04 0.66
N GLU A 58 1.33 -15.95 0.61
CA GLU A 58 0.65 -15.34 1.75
C GLU A 58 -0.88 -15.41 1.61
N PRO A 59 -1.61 -15.92 2.62
CA PRO A 59 -3.06 -15.88 2.66
C PRO A 59 -3.60 -14.45 2.49
N GLY A 60 -4.57 -14.25 1.60
CA GLY A 60 -5.15 -12.93 1.30
C GLY A 60 -4.51 -12.20 0.13
N CYS A 61 -3.36 -12.67 -0.38
CA CYS A 61 -2.71 -12.11 -1.56
C CYS A 61 -2.86 -12.94 -2.85
N ALA A 62 -3.55 -14.07 -2.74
CA ALA A 62 -3.80 -14.97 -3.86
C ALA A 62 -4.71 -14.35 -4.92
N ARG A 63 -5.64 -13.50 -4.48
CA ARG A 63 -6.63 -12.89 -5.38
C ARG A 63 -6.87 -11.44 -5.04
N TRP A 64 -6.69 -10.58 -6.03
CA TRP A 64 -6.97 -9.15 -5.91
C TRP A 64 -7.23 -8.53 -7.30
N SER A 65 -7.87 -7.38 -7.32
CA SER A 65 -8.20 -6.66 -8.55
C SER A 65 -7.93 -5.17 -8.45
N VAL A 66 -7.60 -4.55 -9.57
CA VAL A 66 -7.46 -3.10 -9.75
C VAL A 66 -8.30 -2.68 -10.94
N THR A 67 -9.04 -1.58 -10.78
CA THR A 67 -9.80 -0.96 -11.87
C THR A 67 -9.62 0.55 -11.87
N ASP A 68 -9.54 1.17 -13.05
CA ASP A 68 -9.56 2.63 -13.21
C ASP A 68 -10.30 3.02 -14.52
N GLY A 69 -10.82 4.24 -14.57
CA GLY A 69 -11.48 4.82 -15.73
C GLY A 69 -12.98 4.48 -15.87
N VAL A 70 -13.40 4.31 -17.13
CA VAL A 70 -14.81 4.23 -17.55
C VAL A 70 -15.00 2.97 -18.40
N ALA A 71 -15.99 2.16 -18.06
CA ALA A 71 -16.36 0.94 -18.81
C ALA A 71 -17.29 1.23 -20.01
N ASP A 72 -18.00 2.36 -20.00
CA ASP A 72 -18.89 2.76 -21.09
C ASP A 72 -18.91 4.29 -21.23
N LEU A 73 -18.34 4.77 -22.33
CA LEU A 73 -18.22 6.20 -22.63
C LEU A 73 -19.58 6.87 -22.91
N ARG A 74 -20.58 6.12 -23.40
CA ARG A 74 -21.90 6.66 -23.72
C ARG A 74 -22.67 6.98 -22.44
N THR A 75 -22.54 6.12 -21.43
CA THR A 75 -23.28 6.24 -20.17
C THR A 75 -22.45 6.86 -19.03
N GLY A 76 -21.14 6.98 -19.21
CA GLY A 76 -20.21 7.38 -18.16
C GLY A 76 -20.05 6.33 -17.06
N ARG A 77 -20.55 5.11 -17.27
CA ARG A 77 -20.46 4.02 -16.28
C ARG A 77 -18.98 3.72 -16.00
N ARG A 78 -18.59 3.79 -14.73
CA ARG A 78 -17.24 3.46 -14.27
C ARG A 78 -16.91 1.99 -14.48
N ALA A 79 -15.62 1.72 -14.66
CA ALA A 79 -15.10 0.36 -14.71
C ALA A 79 -15.08 -0.27 -13.31
#